data_AF-A0A518LQ07-F1
#
_entry.id   AF-A0A518LQ07-F1
#
_cell.length_a   1.000
_cell.length_b   1.000
_cell.length_c   1.000
_cell.angle_alpha   90.00
_cell.angle_beta   90.00
_cell.angle_gamma   90.00
#
_symmetry.space_group_name_H-M   'P 1'
#
loop_
_entity.id
_entity.type
_entity.pdbx_description
1 polymer ?
#
loop_
_entity_poly.entity_id
_entity_poly.type
_entity_poly.pdbx_seq_one_letter_code
_entity_poly.pdbx_strand_id
1 'polypeptide(L)'
;MSGGVDSSVAACLLHEQGHDVVGVFMRLGSHDHPSQGSDSAHDAAAAPAANPVDACAKDACAVDRSDEARGAAPRTVPLPVQSAAPRGDRHRGCCSAEDATDARVVAGSLGIPFYALNFEKDFSKLIDRFADEYAVGRTPNPCVLCNSWLKFGKLRNYADAVGAEYIATGHYARLDWREDGAGMARPILRTARHTEKDQSYFLFGVSPRMLRRTLFPLGDLTKEQVRAHARRLGLAVHDKAESQDICFVPDRDYAAVVRARRPEAFVPGEIRHVDGRVLGRHDGLPQFTVGQRRGVRVAEGAPIYVTGLDTSTGTLTVGPREAALTIALRASGVHWLTDRPTGPIRAHVRVRYNHAAAPATITPSAARESTDAVTVRFDEPQWAVAPGQAAVFYGGDVVLGGGWIDSPLS
;
A
#
# COMPACT_ATOMS: atom_id res chain seq x y z
N MET A 1 0.74 -9.31 -10.10
CA MET A 1 1.66 -10.31 -9.54
C MET A 1 2.82 -9.58 -8.89
N SER A 2 2.95 -9.67 -7.57
CA SER A 2 3.95 -8.94 -6.77
C SER A 2 5.22 -9.75 -6.47
N GLY A 3 5.35 -10.97 -7.01
CA GLY A 3 6.42 -11.90 -6.67
C GLY A 3 6.19 -12.70 -5.38
N GLY A 4 5.06 -12.47 -4.71
CA GLY A 4 4.62 -13.23 -3.54
C GLY A 4 3.63 -14.35 -3.87
N VAL A 5 3.56 -15.34 -2.97
CA VAL A 5 2.71 -16.54 -3.10
C VAL A 5 1.25 -16.24 -3.40
N ASP A 6 0.68 -15.22 -2.75
CA ASP A 6 -0.75 -14.89 -2.88
C ASP A 6 -1.10 -14.46 -4.30
N SER A 7 -0.34 -13.52 -4.86
CA SER A 7 -0.59 -13.04 -6.21
C SER A 7 -0.32 -14.09 -7.29
N SER A 8 0.60 -15.03 -7.01
CA SER A 8 0.91 -16.14 -7.90
C SER A 8 -0.23 -17.16 -7.90
N VAL A 9 -0.69 -17.60 -6.72
CA VAL A 9 -1.83 -18.52 -6.60
C VAL A 9 -3.10 -17.91 -7.17
N ALA A 10 -3.34 -16.62 -6.95
CA ALA A 10 -4.49 -15.92 -7.54
C ALA A 10 -4.48 -15.99 -9.08
N ALA A 11 -3.31 -15.79 -9.72
CA ALA A 11 -3.18 -15.93 -11.17
C ALA A 11 -3.39 -17.37 -11.64
N CYS A 12 -2.84 -18.36 -10.92
CA CYS A 12 -3.03 -19.77 -11.25
C CYS A 12 -4.49 -20.20 -11.15
N LEU A 13 -5.21 -19.79 -10.10
CA LEU A 13 -6.62 -20.14 -9.91
C LEU A 13 -7.49 -19.58 -11.04
N LEU A 14 -7.23 -18.34 -11.47
CA LEU A 14 -7.95 -17.74 -12.60
C LEU A 14 -7.64 -18.45 -13.92
N HIS A 15 -6.38 -18.84 -14.12
CA HIS A 15 -5.98 -19.60 -15.29
C HIS A 15 -6.65 -21.00 -15.31
N GLU A 16 -6.69 -21.70 -14.17
CA GLU A 16 -7.39 -23.00 -14.02
C GLU A 16 -8.91 -22.87 -14.25
N GLN A 17 -9.50 -21.71 -13.93
CA GLN A 17 -10.90 -21.39 -14.22
C GLN A 17 -11.17 -21.06 -15.69
N GLY A 18 -10.13 -21.05 -16.54
CA GLY A 18 -10.24 -20.80 -17.98
C GLY A 18 -10.28 -19.33 -18.37
N HIS A 19 -9.92 -18.41 -17.47
CA HIS A 19 -9.75 -17.01 -17.84
C HIS A 19 -8.53 -16.82 -18.74
N ASP A 20 -8.61 -15.86 -19.66
CA ASP A 20 -7.44 -15.29 -20.32
C ASP A 20 -6.72 -14.35 -19.35
N VAL A 21 -5.56 -14.78 -18.85
CA VAL A 21 -4.85 -14.11 -17.76
C VAL A 21 -3.61 -13.40 -18.29
N VAL A 22 -3.43 -12.14 -17.91
CA VAL A 22 -2.21 -11.38 -18.13
C VAL A 22 -1.55 -11.04 -16.79
N GLY A 23 -0.29 -11.45 -16.63
CA GLY A 23 0.51 -11.12 -15.47
C GLY A 23 1.04 -9.69 -15.55
N VAL A 24 0.77 -8.88 -14.52
CA VAL A 24 1.35 -7.52 -14.42
C VAL A 24 2.12 -7.36 -13.12
N PHE A 25 3.37 -6.90 -13.22
CA PHE A 25 4.20 -6.50 -12.08
C PHE A 25 4.34 -4.97 -12.05
N MET A 26 4.18 -4.38 -10.87
CA MET A 26 4.34 -2.94 -10.66
C MET A 26 5.71 -2.66 -10.07
N ARG A 27 6.59 -2.01 -10.84
CA ARG A 27 7.88 -1.52 -10.36
C ARG A 27 7.66 -0.17 -9.68
N LEU A 28 7.89 -0.13 -8.36
CA LEU A 28 7.63 1.03 -7.52
C LEU A 28 8.89 1.84 -7.16
N GLY A 29 10.07 1.31 -7.50
CA GLY A 29 11.39 1.88 -7.19
C GLY A 29 12.20 0.93 -6.31
N SER A 30 13.51 0.80 -6.55
CA SER A 30 14.46 0.15 -5.66
C SER A 30 15.07 1.18 -4.71
N HIS A 31 15.21 0.83 -3.43
CA HIS A 31 16.08 1.57 -2.51
C HIS A 31 17.50 1.06 -2.70
N ASP A 32 18.14 1.42 -3.81
CA ASP A 32 19.57 1.21 -3.94
C ASP A 32 20.26 2.27 -3.06
N HIS A 33 20.79 1.85 -1.91
CA HIS A 33 21.74 2.69 -1.18
C HIS A 33 22.92 3.00 -2.11
N PRO A 34 23.41 4.24 -2.20
CA PRO A 34 24.70 4.47 -2.82
C PRO A 34 25.73 3.66 -2.04
N SER A 35 26.35 2.68 -2.70
CA SER A 35 27.52 1.99 -2.17
C SER A 35 28.53 3.05 -1.78
N GLN A 36 28.92 3.08 -0.50
CA GLN A 36 30.06 3.88 -0.06
C GLN A 36 31.30 3.33 -0.77
N GLY A 37 31.64 3.95 -1.91
CA GLY A 37 32.97 3.87 -2.49
C GLY A 37 33.84 4.87 -1.74
N SER A 38 34.80 4.35 -0.99
CA SER A 38 35.85 5.12 -0.34
C SER A 38 36.62 5.96 -1.35
N ASP A 39 36.81 7.24 -1.03
CA ASP A 39 37.73 8.15 -1.71
C ASP A 39 39.17 7.63 -1.69
N SER A 40 39.89 7.82 -2.80
CA SER A 40 41.26 8.35 -2.77
C SER A 40 41.57 9.07 -4.08
N ALA A 41 41.95 10.34 -3.95
CA ALA A 41 42.29 11.29 -4.99
C ALA A 41 43.57 10.93 -5.78
N HIS A 42 43.67 11.40 -7.03
CA HIS A 42 44.80 12.23 -7.50
C HIS A 42 44.57 12.89 -8.88
N ASP A 43 44.83 14.21 -8.89
CA ASP A 43 45.40 15.08 -9.93
C ASP A 43 44.61 15.54 -11.19
N ALA A 44 44.09 16.77 -11.06
CA ALA A 44 44.40 18.01 -11.79
C ALA A 44 44.36 18.13 -13.35
N ALA A 45 43.56 19.13 -13.75
CA ALA A 45 43.77 20.15 -14.80
C ALA A 45 43.50 19.85 -16.29
N ALA A 46 42.37 20.39 -16.81
CA ALA A 46 42.29 21.44 -17.85
C ALA A 46 40.95 21.38 -18.63
N ALA A 47 40.30 22.53 -18.80
CA ALA A 47 39.03 22.75 -19.51
C ALA A 47 39.29 23.48 -20.86
N PRO A 48 38.27 23.91 -21.64
CA PRO A 48 37.11 23.20 -22.22
C PRO A 48 36.93 23.49 -23.74
N ALA A 49 36.05 22.78 -24.46
CA ALA A 49 35.46 23.33 -25.70
C ALA A 49 34.06 22.77 -26.02
N ALA A 50 33.11 23.70 -25.94
CA ALA A 50 31.78 23.88 -26.56
C ALA A 50 31.10 22.78 -27.42
N ASN A 51 29.81 22.58 -27.11
CA ASN A 51 28.71 22.19 -28.01
C ASN A 51 28.50 23.22 -29.14
N PRO A 52 28.00 22.84 -30.35
CA PRO A 52 26.56 22.99 -30.58
C PRO A 52 25.88 22.01 -31.58
N VAL A 53 24.63 21.70 -31.22
CA VAL A 53 23.37 21.45 -31.95
C VAL A 53 23.26 21.42 -33.49
N ASP A 54 22.34 20.54 -33.93
CA ASP A 54 21.39 20.60 -35.06
C ASP A 54 21.85 21.00 -36.47
N ALA A 55 21.70 20.05 -37.41
CA ALA A 55 21.28 20.36 -38.77
C ALA A 55 20.50 19.17 -39.38
N CYS A 56 19.25 19.45 -39.76
CA CYS A 56 18.29 18.53 -40.35
C CYS A 56 18.39 18.51 -41.89
N ALA A 57 18.17 17.32 -42.45
CA ALA A 57 17.63 16.99 -43.77
C ALA A 57 18.46 17.30 -45.03
N LYS A 58 18.75 16.25 -45.84
CA LYS A 58 17.91 15.73 -46.93
C LYS A 58 18.75 14.71 -47.72
N ASP A 59 18.23 13.50 -47.90
CA ASP A 59 18.15 12.87 -49.23
C ASP A 59 17.26 11.63 -49.17
N ALA A 60 16.39 11.55 -50.17
CA ALA A 60 15.27 10.64 -50.25
C ALA A 60 15.60 9.38 -51.06
N CYS A 61 14.96 8.29 -50.66
CA CYS A 61 14.37 7.22 -51.48
C CYS A 61 15.17 6.64 -52.65
N ALA A 62 15.54 5.35 -52.53
CA ALA A 62 15.06 4.27 -53.40
C ALA A 62 15.72 2.94 -53.02
N VAL A 63 14.95 1.90 -52.71
CA VAL A 63 15.34 0.52 -53.06
C VAL A 63 14.10 -0.25 -53.52
N ASP A 64 14.25 -0.77 -54.72
CA ASP A 64 13.32 -1.50 -55.57
C ASP A 64 13.15 -2.96 -55.13
N ARG A 65 12.06 -3.59 -55.59
CA ARG A 65 11.77 -5.03 -55.43
C ARG A 65 12.44 -5.82 -56.54
N SER A 66 13.15 -6.91 -56.23
CA SER A 66 13.09 -8.19 -56.99
C SER A 66 13.97 -9.30 -56.39
N ASP A 67 13.31 -10.45 -56.24
CA ASP A 67 13.72 -11.85 -56.48
C ASP A 67 14.81 -12.62 -55.68
N GLU A 68 14.27 -13.71 -55.09
CA GLU A 68 14.71 -15.11 -55.11
C GLU A 68 15.82 -15.66 -54.20
N ALA A 69 15.32 -16.37 -53.17
CA ALA A 69 15.66 -17.74 -52.76
C ALA A 69 17.13 -18.15 -52.54
N ARG A 70 17.47 -18.41 -51.26
CA ARG A 70 18.23 -19.61 -50.82
C ARG A 70 18.10 -19.80 -49.30
N GLY A 71 17.77 -21.03 -48.91
CA GLY A 71 17.45 -21.40 -47.53
C GLY A 71 18.63 -21.37 -46.57
N ALA A 72 18.35 -20.97 -45.33
CA ALA A 72 19.13 -21.30 -44.15
C ALA A 72 18.19 -21.26 -42.92
N ALA A 73 18.10 -22.37 -42.19
CA ALA A 73 17.34 -22.44 -40.94
C ALA A 73 17.92 -21.46 -39.90
N PRO A 74 17.09 -20.78 -39.08
CA PRO A 74 17.60 -19.91 -38.04
C PRO A 74 18.27 -20.74 -36.94
N ARG A 75 19.57 -20.55 -36.75
CA ARG A 75 20.33 -21.11 -35.64
C ARG A 75 19.79 -20.54 -34.33
N THR A 76 19.17 -21.38 -33.53
CA THR A 76 18.83 -21.08 -32.13
C THR A 76 20.12 -21.00 -31.32
N VAL A 77 20.45 -19.82 -30.82
CA VAL A 77 21.46 -19.65 -29.78
C VAL A 77 20.76 -19.90 -28.45
N PRO A 78 21.11 -20.94 -27.67
CA PRO A 78 20.52 -21.13 -26.35
C PRO A 78 21.03 -20.02 -25.44
N LEU A 79 20.13 -19.19 -24.91
CA LEU A 79 20.46 -18.27 -23.82
C LEU A 79 20.80 -19.10 -22.57
N PRO A 80 21.86 -18.77 -21.84
CA PRO A 80 22.27 -19.55 -20.67
C PRO A 80 21.19 -19.46 -19.59
N VAL A 81 20.60 -20.61 -19.25
CA VAL A 81 19.80 -20.79 -18.03
C VAL A 81 20.77 -20.69 -16.87
N GLN A 82 20.83 -19.53 -16.22
CA GLN A 82 21.57 -19.40 -14.96
C GLN A 82 20.86 -20.23 -13.90
N SER A 83 21.54 -21.29 -13.44
CA SER A 83 21.13 -22.07 -12.28
C SER A 83 21.07 -21.18 -11.04
N ALA A 84 20.00 -21.29 -10.26
CA ALA A 84 19.81 -20.57 -9.01
C ALA A 84 20.99 -20.80 -8.05
N ALA A 85 21.78 -19.75 -7.81
CA ALA A 85 22.77 -19.72 -6.74
C ALA A 85 22.04 -19.68 -5.36
N PRO A 86 22.66 -20.20 -4.29
CA PRO A 86 22.03 -20.25 -2.97
C PRO A 86 21.77 -18.85 -2.44
N ARG A 87 20.54 -18.62 -1.96
CA ARG A 87 19.96 -17.31 -1.66
C ARG A 87 20.47 -16.78 -0.32
N GLY A 88 21.13 -15.63 -0.33
CA GLY A 88 21.40 -14.84 0.87
C GLY A 88 20.14 -14.09 1.31
N ASP A 89 19.89 -14.05 2.61
CA ASP A 89 18.81 -13.27 3.24
C ASP A 89 19.16 -11.78 3.18
N ARG A 90 18.54 -10.98 2.29
CA ARG A 90 18.58 -9.49 2.29
C ARG A 90 17.67 -8.84 1.22
N HIS A 91 16.37 -8.68 1.51
CA HIS A 91 15.57 -7.45 1.32
C HIS A 91 14.11 -7.69 1.76
N ARG A 92 13.61 -6.95 2.76
CA ARG A 92 12.22 -7.05 3.27
C ARG A 92 11.31 -5.99 2.62
N GLY A 93 11.28 -5.95 1.29
CA GLY A 93 10.40 -5.06 0.53
C GLY A 93 9.74 -5.80 -0.62
N CYS A 94 8.43 -5.66 -0.77
CA CYS A 94 7.69 -6.10 -1.95
C CYS A 94 7.97 -5.15 -3.11
N CYS A 95 8.23 -5.69 -4.31
CA CYS A 95 8.51 -5.00 -5.58
C CYS A 95 10.00 -4.80 -5.94
N SER A 96 10.88 -5.69 -5.50
CA SER A 96 12.29 -5.73 -5.94
C SER A 96 12.47 -6.33 -7.34
N ALA A 97 13.69 -6.24 -7.91
CA ALA A 97 14.04 -6.94 -9.15
C ALA A 97 13.93 -8.48 -9.02
N GLU A 98 14.17 -9.00 -7.81
CA GLU A 98 13.99 -10.42 -7.49
C GLU A 98 12.51 -10.80 -7.52
N ASP A 99 11.63 -9.97 -6.92
CA ASP A 99 10.19 -10.19 -6.97
C ASP A 99 9.63 -10.17 -8.39
N ALA A 100 10.15 -9.27 -9.23
CA ALA A 100 9.81 -9.23 -10.65
C ALA A 100 10.21 -10.52 -11.37
N THR A 101 11.38 -11.06 -11.02
CA THR A 101 11.89 -12.33 -11.56
C THR A 101 11.02 -13.50 -11.11
N ASP A 102 10.69 -13.60 -9.82
CA ASP A 102 9.78 -14.62 -9.29
C ASP A 102 8.42 -14.58 -10.00
N ALA A 103 7.84 -13.37 -10.16
CA ALA A 103 6.57 -13.19 -10.84
C ALA A 103 6.64 -13.62 -12.32
N ARG A 104 7.75 -13.30 -13.00
CA ARG A 104 8.00 -13.69 -14.40
C ARG A 104 8.14 -15.21 -14.55
N VAL A 105 8.82 -15.87 -13.62
CA VAL A 105 8.96 -17.34 -13.62
C VAL A 105 7.59 -18.01 -13.48
N VAL A 106 6.76 -17.52 -12.56
CA VAL A 106 5.39 -18.03 -12.40
C VAL A 106 4.58 -17.82 -13.67
N ALA A 107 4.62 -16.61 -14.25
CA ALA A 107 3.90 -16.33 -15.50
C ALA A 107 4.35 -17.26 -16.64
N GLY A 108 5.66 -17.50 -16.77
CA GLY A 108 6.21 -18.44 -17.75
C GLY A 108 5.73 -19.88 -17.54
N SER A 109 5.63 -20.33 -16.29
CA SER A 109 5.10 -21.68 -15.97
C SER A 109 3.62 -21.86 -16.31
N LEU A 110 2.86 -20.76 -16.32
CA LEU A 110 1.44 -20.75 -16.71
C LEU A 110 1.24 -20.49 -18.20
N GLY A 111 2.31 -20.19 -18.96
CA GLY A 111 2.20 -19.80 -20.36
C GLY A 111 1.44 -18.48 -20.58
N ILE A 112 1.38 -17.60 -19.58
CA ILE A 112 0.65 -16.33 -19.66
C ILE A 112 1.57 -15.15 -20.01
N PRO A 113 1.08 -14.13 -20.73
CA PRO A 113 1.83 -12.90 -20.95
C PRO A 113 2.21 -12.22 -19.64
N PHE A 114 3.37 -11.57 -19.60
CA PHE A 114 3.87 -10.87 -18.42
C PHE A 114 4.41 -9.48 -18.77
N TYR A 115 3.93 -8.46 -18.06
CA TYR A 115 4.35 -7.07 -18.23
C TYR A 115 4.86 -6.48 -16.92
N ALA A 116 6.04 -5.86 -16.97
CA ALA A 116 6.56 -5.06 -15.88
C ALA A 116 6.31 -3.57 -16.16
N LEU A 117 5.43 -2.94 -15.39
CA LEU A 117 5.06 -1.54 -15.55
C LEU A 117 5.80 -0.67 -14.54
N ASN A 118 6.36 0.43 -15.02
CA ASN A 118 7.06 1.38 -14.16
C ASN A 118 6.09 2.42 -13.59
N PHE A 119 5.92 2.40 -12.27
CA PHE A 119 5.09 3.34 -11.52
C PHE A 119 5.88 4.14 -10.47
N GLU A 120 7.21 4.13 -10.57
CA GLU A 120 8.11 4.78 -9.61
C GLU A 120 7.78 6.27 -9.38
N LYS A 121 7.48 7.03 -10.44
CA LYS A 121 7.09 8.45 -10.33
C LYS A 121 5.75 8.64 -9.61
N ASP A 122 4.76 7.81 -9.92
CA ASP A 122 3.46 7.87 -9.26
C ASP A 122 3.59 7.44 -7.79
N PHE A 123 4.41 6.43 -7.52
CA PHE A 123 4.64 5.92 -6.18
C PHE A 123 5.45 6.88 -5.30
N SER A 124 6.44 7.60 -5.86
CA SER A 124 7.17 8.64 -5.13
C SER A 124 6.22 9.70 -4.55
N LYS A 125 5.19 10.09 -5.29
CA LYS A 125 4.18 11.06 -4.78
C LYS A 125 3.39 10.51 -3.59
N LEU A 126 3.18 9.20 -3.53
CA LEU A 126 2.57 8.54 -2.37
C LEU A 126 3.51 8.60 -1.16
N ILE A 127 4.82 8.40 -1.38
CA ILE A 127 5.85 8.55 -0.33
C ILE A 127 5.93 10.00 0.13
N ASP A 128 5.84 10.97 -0.77
CA ASP A 128 5.83 12.40 -0.44
C ASP A 128 4.64 12.74 0.45
N ARG A 129 3.42 12.30 0.08
CA ARG A 129 2.22 12.48 0.90
C ARG A 129 2.33 11.79 2.27
N PHE A 130 2.94 10.60 2.31
CA PHE A 130 3.21 9.90 3.56
C PHE A 130 4.11 10.75 4.48
N ALA A 131 5.17 11.35 3.94
CA ALA A 131 6.05 12.23 4.70
C ALA A 131 5.35 13.53 5.14
N ASP A 132 4.51 14.11 4.28
CA ASP A 132 3.71 15.31 4.60
C ASP A 132 2.79 15.08 5.81
N GLU A 133 2.09 13.94 5.86
CA GLU A 133 1.19 13.63 6.99
C GLU A 133 1.96 13.49 8.31
N TYR A 134 3.12 12.83 8.31
CA TYR A 134 3.96 12.76 9.51
C TYR A 134 4.52 14.12 9.92
N ALA A 135 4.85 14.99 8.96
CA ALA A 135 5.34 16.34 9.25
C ALA A 135 4.33 17.19 10.03
N VAL A 136 3.02 16.94 9.83
CA VAL A 136 1.93 17.59 10.57
C VAL A 136 1.38 16.74 11.74
N GLY A 137 2.16 15.78 12.23
CA GLY A 137 1.83 14.99 13.43
C GLY A 137 0.71 13.97 13.23
N ARG A 138 0.40 13.61 11.98
CA ARG A 138 -0.59 12.58 11.63
C ARG A 138 0.13 11.28 11.28
N THR A 139 -0.58 10.15 11.42
CA THR A 139 -0.06 8.81 11.14
C THR A 139 -0.80 8.23 9.94
N PRO A 140 -0.28 8.39 8.71
CA PRO A 140 -0.96 7.96 7.49
C PRO A 140 -1.02 6.44 7.34
N ASN A 141 -1.99 5.96 6.54
CA ASN A 141 -2.01 4.59 6.03
C ASN A 141 -1.69 4.56 4.52
N PRO A 142 -0.42 4.34 4.11
CA PRO A 142 -0.05 4.39 2.70
C PRO A 142 -0.65 3.24 1.87
N CYS A 143 -0.99 2.10 2.49
CA CYS A 143 -1.52 0.93 1.80
C CYS A 143 -2.92 1.18 1.25
N VAL A 144 -3.79 1.85 2.03
CA VAL A 144 -5.12 2.28 1.57
C VAL A 144 -4.99 3.19 0.35
N LEU A 145 -4.12 4.21 0.42
CA LEU A 145 -3.90 5.15 -0.68
C LEU A 145 -3.33 4.46 -1.94
N CYS A 146 -2.39 3.53 -1.76
CA CYS A 146 -1.80 2.75 -2.84
C CYS A 146 -2.86 1.91 -3.56
N ASN A 147 -3.76 1.28 -2.80
CA ASN A 147 -4.87 0.55 -3.40
C ASN A 147 -5.76 1.50 -4.21
N SER A 148 -6.30 2.55 -3.61
CA SER A 148 -7.23 3.47 -4.28
C SER A 148 -6.64 4.14 -5.52
N TRP A 149 -5.43 4.67 -5.44
CA TRP A 149 -4.87 5.53 -6.49
C TRP A 149 -3.98 4.77 -7.48
N LEU A 150 -3.19 3.80 -7.01
CA LEU A 150 -2.20 3.14 -7.86
C LEU A 150 -2.72 1.82 -8.42
N LYS A 151 -3.03 0.85 -7.55
CA LYS A 151 -3.47 -0.49 -7.98
C LYS A 151 -4.85 -0.47 -8.65
N PHE A 152 -5.74 0.40 -8.21
CA PHE A 152 -7.07 0.51 -8.79
C PHE A 152 -7.16 1.75 -9.69
N GLY A 153 -6.49 2.87 -9.41
CA GLY A 153 -6.48 4.00 -10.37
C GLY A 153 -5.65 3.73 -11.63
N LYS A 154 -4.31 3.69 -11.50
CA LYS A 154 -3.39 3.67 -12.65
C LYS A 154 -3.34 2.34 -13.40
N LEU A 155 -3.32 1.22 -12.68
CA LEU A 155 -3.30 -0.11 -13.29
C LEU A 155 -4.56 -0.35 -14.16
N ARG A 156 -5.68 0.28 -13.81
CA ARG A 156 -6.90 0.19 -14.62
C ARG A 156 -6.73 0.82 -15.99
N ASN A 157 -6.08 1.97 -16.10
CA ASN A 157 -5.83 2.59 -17.40
C ASN A 157 -5.02 1.66 -18.31
N TYR A 158 -4.10 0.90 -17.71
CA TYR A 158 -3.38 -0.15 -18.43
C TYR A 158 -4.29 -1.33 -18.78
N ALA A 159 -5.12 -1.82 -17.85
CA ALA A 159 -6.09 -2.88 -18.09
C ALA A 159 -7.03 -2.53 -19.27
N ASP A 160 -7.51 -1.29 -19.33
CA ASP A 160 -8.33 -0.77 -20.42
C ASP A 160 -7.57 -0.76 -21.76
N ALA A 161 -6.28 -0.37 -21.75
CA ALA A 161 -5.44 -0.35 -22.95
C ALA A 161 -5.15 -1.74 -23.52
N VAL A 162 -5.12 -2.78 -22.68
CA VAL A 162 -4.93 -4.18 -23.11
C VAL A 162 -6.25 -4.94 -23.29
N GLY A 163 -7.39 -4.26 -23.16
CA GLY A 163 -8.72 -4.86 -23.33
C GLY A 163 -9.14 -5.82 -22.21
N ALA A 164 -8.51 -5.77 -21.04
CA ALA A 164 -8.83 -6.65 -19.93
C ALA A 164 -10.18 -6.27 -19.27
N GLU A 165 -11.10 -7.22 -19.15
CA GLU A 165 -12.41 -6.98 -18.52
C GLU A 165 -12.31 -6.81 -16.99
N TYR A 166 -11.41 -7.57 -16.35
CA TYR A 166 -11.23 -7.58 -14.90
C TYR A 166 -9.77 -7.33 -14.48
N ILE A 167 -9.61 -6.85 -13.25
CA ILE A 167 -8.33 -6.75 -12.54
C ILE A 167 -8.37 -7.70 -11.35
N ALA A 168 -7.43 -8.63 -11.29
CA ALA A 168 -7.29 -9.54 -10.17
C ALA A 168 -6.15 -9.13 -9.24
N THR A 169 -6.35 -9.30 -7.93
CA THR A 169 -5.29 -9.10 -6.94
C THR A 169 -5.28 -10.24 -5.93
N GLY A 170 -4.12 -10.48 -5.30
CA GLY A 170 -4.00 -11.44 -4.21
C GLY A 170 -4.51 -10.93 -2.86
N HIS A 171 -5.47 -10.00 -2.85
CA HIS A 171 -6.05 -9.54 -1.59
C HIS A 171 -7.02 -10.57 -1.02
N TYR A 172 -6.97 -10.76 0.29
CA TYR A 172 -7.95 -11.54 1.04
C TYR A 172 -9.15 -10.66 1.34
N ALA A 173 -10.11 -10.64 0.42
CA ALA A 173 -11.41 -9.99 0.57
C ALA A 173 -12.40 -10.69 -0.37
N ARG A 174 -13.70 -10.47 -0.17
CA ARG A 174 -14.73 -11.07 -1.04
C ARG A 174 -15.58 -9.99 -1.69
N LEU A 175 -16.11 -10.31 -2.87
CA LEU A 175 -17.11 -9.49 -3.54
C LEU A 175 -18.37 -10.31 -3.73
N ASP A 176 -19.46 -9.82 -3.13
CA ASP A 176 -20.81 -10.27 -3.40
C ASP A 176 -21.52 -9.28 -4.31
N TRP A 177 -22.69 -9.65 -4.79
CA TRP A 177 -23.51 -8.82 -5.67
C TRP A 177 -24.92 -8.69 -5.10
N ARG A 178 -25.47 -7.48 -5.14
CA ARG A 178 -26.90 -7.23 -4.95
C ARG A 178 -27.45 -6.51 -6.15
N GLU A 179 -28.68 -6.84 -6.54
CA GLU A 179 -29.42 -5.99 -7.45
C GLU A 179 -29.81 -4.68 -6.73
N ASP A 180 -29.55 -3.55 -7.38
CA ASP A 180 -30.13 -2.28 -6.95
C ASP A 180 -31.59 -2.16 -7.41
N GLY A 181 -32.31 -1.13 -6.95
CA GLY A 181 -33.71 -0.89 -7.33
C GLY A 181 -33.94 -0.63 -8.82
N ALA A 182 -32.88 -0.49 -9.62
CA ALA A 182 -32.92 -0.35 -11.07
C ALA A 182 -32.52 -1.65 -11.80
N GLY A 183 -32.34 -2.76 -11.07
CA GLY A 183 -31.98 -4.07 -11.62
C GLY A 183 -30.50 -4.20 -11.99
N MET A 184 -29.64 -3.27 -11.58
CA MET A 184 -28.22 -3.30 -11.89
C MET A 184 -27.42 -3.92 -10.72
N ALA A 185 -26.54 -4.88 -11.04
CA ALA A 185 -25.71 -5.53 -10.03
C ALA A 185 -24.72 -4.53 -9.38
N ARG A 186 -24.85 -4.33 -8.08
CA ARG A 186 -23.96 -3.53 -7.24
C ARG A 186 -23.00 -4.44 -6.46
N PRO A 187 -21.69 -4.18 -6.52
CA PRO A 187 -20.72 -4.95 -5.76
C PRO A 187 -20.80 -4.61 -4.27
N ILE A 188 -20.70 -5.65 -3.44
CA ILE A 188 -20.63 -5.55 -1.99
C ILE A 188 -19.28 -6.11 -1.56
N LEU A 189 -18.43 -5.22 -1.04
CA LEU A 189 -17.16 -5.63 -0.44
C LEU A 189 -17.42 -6.31 0.90
N ARG A 190 -16.88 -7.51 1.07
CA ARG A 190 -16.97 -8.29 2.30
C ARG A 190 -15.60 -8.67 2.82
N THR A 191 -15.56 -8.98 4.11
CA THR A 191 -14.38 -9.57 4.74
C THR A 191 -14.07 -10.93 4.14
N ALA A 192 -12.78 -11.30 4.15
CA ALA A 192 -12.36 -12.66 3.83
C ALA A 192 -12.96 -13.68 4.80
N ARG A 193 -13.12 -14.93 4.34
CA ARG A 193 -13.49 -16.05 5.23
C ARG A 193 -12.45 -16.28 6.32
N HIS A 194 -11.18 -16.14 5.95
CA HIS A 194 -10.07 -16.20 6.87
C HIS A 194 -9.84 -14.83 7.53
N THR A 195 -10.53 -14.59 8.64
CA THR A 195 -10.61 -13.27 9.29
C THR A 195 -9.27 -12.72 9.76
N GLU A 196 -8.32 -13.58 10.16
CA GLU A 196 -6.97 -13.19 10.59
C GLU A 196 -6.12 -12.59 9.45
N LYS A 197 -6.47 -12.92 8.20
CA LYS A 197 -5.80 -12.41 7.00
C LYS A 197 -6.68 -11.44 6.22
N ASP A 198 -7.87 -11.08 6.73
CA ASP A 198 -8.79 -10.17 6.06
C ASP A 198 -8.13 -8.83 5.73
N GLN A 199 -8.12 -8.46 4.46
CA GLN A 199 -7.53 -7.22 3.94
C GLN A 199 -8.58 -6.22 3.46
N SER A 200 -9.87 -6.46 3.74
CA SER A 200 -10.98 -5.57 3.39
C SER A 200 -10.79 -4.14 3.93
N TYR A 201 -10.11 -3.99 5.07
CA TYR A 201 -9.73 -2.71 5.66
C TYR A 201 -8.95 -1.82 4.69
N PHE A 202 -8.06 -2.38 3.87
CA PHE A 202 -7.25 -1.59 2.93
C PHE A 202 -7.97 -1.24 1.63
N LEU A 203 -9.21 -1.70 1.46
CA LEU A 203 -9.97 -1.62 0.22
C LEU A 203 -11.18 -0.68 0.32
N PHE A 204 -11.42 -0.06 1.49
CA PHE A 204 -12.58 0.84 1.67
C PHE A 204 -12.58 2.01 0.68
N GLY A 205 -11.40 2.47 0.25
CA GLY A 205 -11.23 3.58 -0.69
C GLY A 205 -11.36 3.19 -2.17
N VAL A 206 -11.68 1.94 -2.51
CA VAL A 206 -11.83 1.50 -3.90
C VAL A 206 -13.27 1.72 -4.35
N SER A 207 -13.49 2.54 -5.39
CA SER A 207 -14.86 2.92 -5.78
C SER A 207 -15.73 1.73 -6.21
N PRO A 208 -17.07 1.78 -6.03
CA PRO A 208 -17.96 0.71 -6.49
C PRO A 208 -17.82 0.41 -7.99
N ARG A 209 -17.61 1.44 -8.83
CA ARG A 209 -17.32 1.28 -10.27
C ARG A 209 -16.09 0.41 -10.51
N MET A 210 -15.09 0.54 -9.65
CA MET A 210 -13.84 -0.22 -9.71
C MET A 210 -13.99 -1.64 -9.19
N LEU A 211 -14.72 -1.81 -8.10
CA LEU A 211 -15.01 -3.14 -7.55
C LEU A 211 -15.78 -4.02 -8.55
N ARG A 212 -16.63 -3.43 -9.42
CA ARG A 212 -17.32 -4.18 -10.48
C ARG A 212 -16.40 -4.93 -11.45
N ARG A 213 -15.17 -4.43 -11.63
CA ARG A 213 -14.16 -5.01 -12.52
C ARG A 213 -13.00 -5.62 -11.72
N THR A 214 -13.23 -6.02 -10.48
CA THR A 214 -12.20 -6.54 -9.60
C THR A 214 -12.51 -7.99 -9.22
N LEU A 215 -11.46 -8.83 -9.18
CA LEU A 215 -11.52 -10.19 -8.70
C LEU A 215 -10.58 -10.37 -7.49
N PHE A 216 -11.08 -11.08 -6.47
CA PHE A 216 -10.31 -11.48 -5.29
C PHE A 216 -10.32 -13.01 -5.15
N PRO A 217 -9.48 -13.74 -5.91
CA PRO A 217 -9.54 -15.20 -5.96
C PRO A 217 -9.24 -15.91 -4.64
N LEU A 218 -8.66 -15.19 -3.66
CA LEU A 218 -8.23 -15.74 -2.38
C LEU A 218 -9.24 -15.50 -1.24
N GLY A 219 -10.34 -14.79 -1.51
CA GLY A 219 -11.27 -14.32 -0.47
C GLY A 219 -11.90 -15.42 0.39
N ASP A 220 -12.08 -16.61 -0.17
CA ASP A 220 -12.64 -17.78 0.51
C ASP A 220 -11.59 -18.78 1.01
N LEU A 221 -10.30 -18.51 0.78
CA LEU A 221 -9.22 -19.42 1.13
C LEU A 221 -8.53 -19.01 2.44
N THR A 222 -8.18 -20.02 3.23
CA THR A 222 -7.21 -19.90 4.31
C THR A 222 -5.79 -19.79 3.77
N LYS A 223 -4.85 -19.32 4.60
CA LYS A 223 -3.46 -19.18 4.15
C LYS A 223 -2.82 -20.55 3.87
N GLU A 224 -3.20 -21.54 4.65
CA GLU A 224 -2.77 -22.93 4.54
C GLU A 224 -3.22 -23.51 3.20
N GLN A 225 -4.48 -23.24 2.81
CA GLN A 225 -4.99 -23.62 1.48
C GLN A 225 -4.22 -22.93 0.36
N VAL A 226 -3.96 -21.61 0.46
CA VAL A 226 -3.15 -20.90 -0.55
C VAL A 226 -1.76 -21.51 -0.70
N ARG A 227 -1.08 -21.83 0.40
CA ARG A 227 0.22 -22.53 0.34
C ARG A 227 0.10 -23.95 -0.21
N ALA A 228 -0.97 -24.66 0.08
CA ALA A 228 -1.24 -25.97 -0.48
C ALA A 228 -1.45 -25.90 -2.01
N HIS A 229 -2.20 -24.91 -2.50
CA HIS A 229 -2.32 -24.65 -3.94
C HIS A 229 -0.95 -24.33 -4.55
N ALA A 230 -0.16 -23.47 -3.92
CA ALA A 230 1.18 -23.13 -4.41
C ALA A 230 2.08 -24.38 -4.55
N ARG A 231 2.07 -25.28 -3.56
CA ARG A 231 2.80 -26.56 -3.62
C ARG A 231 2.27 -27.50 -4.69
N ARG A 232 0.94 -27.67 -4.77
CA ARG A 232 0.29 -28.50 -5.80
C ARG A 232 0.65 -28.03 -7.21
N LEU A 233 0.77 -26.72 -7.40
CA LEU A 233 1.09 -26.08 -8.66
C LEU A 233 2.61 -25.98 -8.93
N GLY A 234 3.46 -26.50 -8.03
CA GLY A 234 4.92 -26.48 -8.19
C GLY A 234 5.53 -25.07 -8.18
N LEU A 235 4.87 -24.09 -7.57
CA LEU A 235 5.34 -22.69 -7.58
C LEU A 235 6.53 -22.53 -6.65
N ALA A 236 7.69 -22.12 -7.17
CA ALA A 236 8.92 -21.90 -6.38
C ALA A 236 8.76 -20.91 -5.20
N VAL A 237 7.71 -20.11 -5.19
CA VAL A 237 7.38 -19.13 -4.13
C VAL A 237 6.56 -19.72 -2.98
N HIS A 238 6.28 -21.03 -2.96
CA HIS A 238 5.34 -21.66 -2.02
C HIS A 238 5.68 -21.42 -0.53
N ASP A 239 6.97 -21.39 -0.18
CA ASP A 239 7.46 -21.17 1.19
C ASP A 239 7.97 -19.74 1.44
N LYS A 240 7.84 -18.85 0.45
CA LYS A 240 8.30 -17.46 0.59
C LYS A 240 7.54 -16.78 1.73
N ALA A 241 8.29 -16.12 2.60
CA ALA A 241 7.72 -15.34 3.69
C ALA A 241 6.84 -14.22 3.13
N GLU A 242 5.78 -13.86 3.88
CA GLU A 242 4.94 -12.73 3.51
C GLU A 242 5.70 -11.42 3.72
N SER A 243 5.51 -10.46 2.82
CA SER A 243 5.92 -9.08 3.07
C SER A 243 5.00 -8.52 4.15
N GLN A 244 5.49 -8.53 5.38
CA GLN A 244 4.91 -7.80 6.49
C GLN A 244 5.61 -6.44 6.55
N ASP A 245 4.87 -5.36 6.84
CA ASP A 245 5.31 -3.95 6.87
C ASP A 245 5.08 -3.13 5.58
N ILE A 246 5.29 -1.81 5.69
CA ILE A 246 5.08 -0.85 4.59
C ILE A 246 6.15 -1.08 3.53
N CYS A 247 5.75 -1.28 2.27
CA CYS A 247 6.65 -1.76 1.21
C CYS A 247 7.88 -0.89 0.91
N PHE A 248 7.84 0.41 1.22
CA PHE A 248 8.95 1.35 1.01
C PHE A 248 9.65 1.78 2.31
N VAL A 249 9.33 1.12 3.43
CA VAL A 249 9.94 1.39 4.73
C VAL A 249 10.80 0.19 5.12
N PRO A 250 12.10 0.19 4.75
CA PRO A 250 13.01 -0.88 5.16
C PRO A 250 13.13 -0.91 6.69
N ASP A 251 13.29 -2.11 7.25
CA ASP A 251 13.58 -2.35 8.67
C ASP A 251 12.63 -1.67 9.67
N ARG A 252 11.41 -1.32 9.23
CA ARG A 252 10.39 -0.59 9.99
C ARG A 252 10.81 0.82 10.42
N ASP A 253 11.84 1.40 9.81
CA ASP A 253 12.30 2.76 10.09
C ASP A 253 11.62 3.79 9.18
N TYR A 254 10.34 4.05 9.44
CA TYR A 254 9.62 5.08 8.70
C TYR A 254 10.16 6.47 8.97
N ALA A 255 10.75 6.71 10.15
CA ALA A 255 11.29 8.00 10.52
C ALA A 255 12.48 8.39 9.63
N ALA A 256 13.30 7.43 9.19
CA ALA A 256 14.34 7.67 8.18
C ALA A 256 13.75 8.12 6.83
N VAL A 257 12.66 7.48 6.37
CA VAL A 257 11.98 7.87 5.12
C VAL A 257 11.41 9.29 5.22
N VAL A 258 10.75 9.61 6.34
CA VAL A 258 10.22 10.96 6.56
C VAL A 258 11.35 11.98 6.64
N ARG A 259 12.46 11.68 7.33
CA ARG A 259 13.63 12.57 7.45
C ARG A 259 14.30 12.84 6.11
N ALA A 260 14.36 11.85 5.22
CA ALA A 260 14.90 12.02 3.88
C ALA A 260 14.03 12.95 3.00
N ARG A 261 12.71 12.97 3.22
CA ARG A 261 11.75 13.73 2.41
C ARG A 261 11.38 15.10 3.00
N ARG A 262 11.34 15.20 4.32
CA ARG A 262 10.92 16.37 5.12
C ARG A 262 11.89 16.59 6.30
N PRO A 263 13.18 16.84 6.05
CA PRO A 263 14.15 17.08 7.12
C PRO A 263 13.76 18.25 8.03
N GLU A 264 13.09 19.26 7.48
CA GLU A 264 12.59 20.44 8.18
C GLU A 264 11.55 20.15 9.26
N ALA A 265 10.87 18.99 9.21
CA ALA A 265 9.90 18.58 10.21
C ALA A 265 10.53 18.02 11.50
N PHE A 266 11.84 17.74 11.49
CA PHE A 266 12.57 17.19 12.64
C PHE A 266 13.11 18.31 13.53
N VAL A 267 12.19 19.07 14.12
CA VAL A 267 12.50 20.12 15.08
C VAL A 267 12.50 19.55 16.50
N PRO A 268 13.58 19.73 17.29
CA PRO A 268 13.62 19.26 18.66
C PRO A 268 12.55 19.91 19.54
N GLY A 269 11.93 19.11 20.40
CA GLY A 269 10.80 19.52 21.24
C GLY A 269 10.84 18.89 22.62
N GLU A 270 9.85 19.23 23.45
CA GLU A 270 9.74 18.72 24.82
C GLU A 270 8.86 17.47 24.89
N ILE A 271 9.25 16.54 25.77
CA ILE A 271 8.41 15.42 26.17
C ILE A 271 7.77 15.78 27.50
N ARG A 272 6.44 15.84 27.54
CA ARG A 272 5.65 16.18 28.72
C ARG A 272 4.77 15.03 29.15
N HIS A 273 4.67 14.80 30.45
CA HIS A 273 3.68 13.90 31.02
C HIS A 273 2.29 14.56 30.96
N VAL A 274 1.23 13.76 30.92
CA VAL A 274 -0.17 14.24 30.98
C VAL A 274 -0.50 15.05 32.24
N ASP A 275 0.31 14.97 33.30
CA ASP A 275 0.18 15.80 34.52
C ASP A 275 0.92 17.15 34.43
N GLY A 276 1.57 17.45 33.30
CA GLY A 276 2.28 18.70 33.04
C GLY A 276 3.79 18.66 33.30
N ARG A 277 4.33 17.61 33.93
CA ARG A 277 5.78 17.47 34.17
C ARG A 277 6.55 17.38 32.84
N VAL A 278 7.66 18.10 32.73
CA VAL A 278 8.62 17.92 31.62
C VAL A 278 9.52 16.74 31.95
N LEU A 279 9.53 15.72 31.08
CA LEU A 279 10.27 14.48 31.28
C LEU A 279 11.56 14.40 30.45
N GLY A 280 11.69 15.22 29.41
CA GLY A 280 12.85 15.21 28.53
C GLY A 280 12.63 15.95 27.22
N ARG A 281 13.42 15.60 26.21
CA ARG A 281 13.35 16.17 24.86
C ARG A 281 13.39 15.08 23.80
N HIS A 282 12.88 15.41 22.62
CA HIS A 282 12.96 14.55 21.45
C HIS A 282 13.57 15.29 20.25
N ASP A 283 14.04 14.56 19.24
CA ASP A 283 14.67 15.15 18.04
C ASP A 283 13.66 15.44 16.90
N GLY A 284 12.37 15.22 17.13
CA GLY A 284 11.31 15.60 16.20
C GLY A 284 10.05 14.75 16.37
N LEU A 285 8.88 15.40 16.29
CA LEU A 285 7.58 14.73 16.38
C LEU A 285 7.32 13.63 15.34
N PRO A 286 7.82 13.71 14.09
CA PRO A 286 7.63 12.64 13.10
C PRO A 286 8.17 11.25 13.52
N GLN A 287 8.92 11.14 14.61
CA GLN A 287 9.41 9.89 15.17
C GLN A 287 8.37 9.15 16.04
N PHE A 288 7.22 9.78 16.28
CA PHE A 288 6.23 9.30 17.23
C PHE A 288 4.87 9.10 16.59
N THR A 289 4.08 8.22 17.18
CA THR A 289 2.68 7.97 16.83
C THR A 289 1.89 7.76 18.11
N VAL A 290 0.65 8.23 18.17
CA VAL A 290 -0.24 8.00 19.32
C VAL A 290 -0.32 6.51 19.64
N GLY A 291 -0.20 6.15 20.91
CA GLY A 291 -0.14 4.78 21.41
C GLY A 291 1.24 4.11 21.34
N GLN A 292 2.27 4.79 20.83
CA GLN A 292 3.64 4.28 20.81
C GLN A 292 4.23 4.22 22.21
N ARG A 293 4.88 3.10 22.54
CA ARG A 293 5.63 2.89 23.80
C ARG A 293 7.14 2.92 23.59
N ARG A 294 7.63 2.21 22.58
CA ARG A 294 9.08 2.07 22.32
C ARG A 294 9.63 3.35 21.70
N GLY A 295 10.89 3.68 22.00
CA GLY A 295 11.60 4.81 21.39
C GLY A 295 11.36 6.17 22.05
N VAL A 296 10.48 6.28 23.05
CA VAL A 296 10.25 7.53 23.81
C VAL A 296 11.44 7.90 24.69
N ARG A 297 12.26 6.92 25.12
CA ARG A 297 13.51 7.10 25.88
C ARG A 297 13.37 7.94 27.16
N VAL A 298 12.24 7.80 27.84
CA VAL A 298 11.98 8.42 29.15
C VAL A 298 11.84 7.32 30.20
N ALA A 299 12.52 7.48 31.34
CA ALA A 299 12.41 6.59 32.47
C ALA A 299 11.26 7.04 33.38
N GLU A 300 10.24 6.19 33.49
CA GLU A 300 9.10 6.36 34.39
C GLU A 300 8.90 5.05 35.16
N GLY A 301 8.35 5.13 36.37
CA GLY A 301 8.15 3.96 37.23
C GLY A 301 7.10 2.96 36.70
N ALA A 302 6.39 3.32 35.64
CA ALA A 302 5.36 2.53 34.99
C ALA A 302 5.44 2.65 33.45
N PRO A 303 4.80 1.74 32.69
CA PRO A 303 4.74 1.85 31.23
C PRO A 303 4.05 3.15 30.77
N ILE A 304 4.76 3.96 29.98
CA ILE A 304 4.24 5.17 29.36
C ILE A 304 4.03 5.00 27.85
N TYR A 305 3.07 5.75 27.33
CA TYR A 305 2.67 5.75 25.93
C TYR A 305 2.51 7.18 25.43
N VAL A 306 2.77 7.40 24.14
CA VAL A 306 2.43 8.67 23.48
C VAL A 306 0.92 8.84 23.46
N THR A 307 0.42 9.94 24.03
CA THR A 307 -1.02 10.26 24.11
C THR A 307 -1.41 11.41 23.19
N GLY A 308 -0.46 12.28 22.82
CA GLY A 308 -0.70 13.40 21.93
C GLY A 308 0.58 13.94 21.30
N LEU A 309 0.41 14.55 20.12
CA LEU A 309 1.47 15.26 19.40
C LEU A 309 0.92 16.65 19.06
N ASP A 310 1.59 17.70 19.53
CA ASP A 310 1.24 19.08 19.20
C ASP A 310 2.33 19.70 18.32
N THR A 311 2.06 19.78 17.03
CA THR A 311 3.00 20.33 16.05
C THR A 311 3.15 21.84 16.12
N SER A 312 2.22 22.55 16.77
CA SER A 312 2.30 24.01 16.92
C SER A 312 3.32 24.42 18.00
N THR A 313 3.39 23.63 19.08
CA THR A 313 4.34 23.85 20.18
C THR A 313 5.57 22.94 20.10
N GLY A 314 5.54 21.91 19.26
CA GLY A 314 6.57 20.87 19.22
C GLY A 314 6.54 19.95 20.44
N THR A 315 5.40 19.82 21.11
CA THR A 315 5.27 19.04 22.36
C THR A 315 4.82 17.62 22.08
N LEU A 316 5.54 16.64 22.64
CA LEU A 316 5.13 15.25 22.73
C LEU A 316 4.52 14.98 24.11
N THR A 317 3.22 14.65 24.15
CA THR A 317 2.55 14.28 25.40
C THR A 317 2.58 12.77 25.60
N VAL A 318 2.97 12.33 26.79
CA VAL A 318 3.04 10.91 27.19
C VAL A 318 2.31 10.66 28.51
N GLY A 319 1.80 9.47 28.70
CA GLY A 319 1.07 9.11 29.92
C GLY A 319 0.76 7.63 30.02
N PRO A 320 -0.05 7.23 31.02
CA PRO A 320 -0.51 5.87 31.16
C PRO A 320 -1.46 5.49 30.00
N ARG A 321 -1.75 4.19 29.86
CA ARG A 321 -2.58 3.67 28.75
C ARG A 321 -3.98 4.30 28.73
N GLU A 322 -4.52 4.61 29.89
CA GLU A 322 -5.86 5.15 30.05
C GLU A 322 -5.95 6.57 29.45
N ALA A 323 -4.84 7.30 29.42
CA ALA A 323 -4.79 8.66 28.90
C ALA A 323 -4.82 8.76 27.35
N ALA A 324 -4.70 7.63 26.63
CA ALA A 324 -4.89 7.60 25.17
C ALA A 324 -6.17 6.83 24.77
N LEU A 325 -7.10 6.64 25.72
CA LEU A 325 -8.45 6.15 25.44
C LEU A 325 -9.33 7.32 24.99
N THR A 326 -10.20 7.07 24.02
CA THR A 326 -11.20 8.04 23.55
C THR A 326 -12.52 7.35 23.24
N ILE A 327 -13.64 8.00 23.54
CA ILE A 327 -14.98 7.44 23.29
C ILE A 327 -15.51 7.81 21.91
N ALA A 328 -14.90 8.78 21.22
CA ALA A 328 -15.40 9.26 19.94
C ALA A 328 -14.27 9.76 19.02
N LEU A 329 -14.58 9.88 17.72
CA LEU A 329 -13.68 10.47 16.73
C LEU A 329 -14.46 11.21 15.66
N ARG A 330 -13.78 12.15 14.99
CA ARG A 330 -14.21 12.72 13.73
C ARG A 330 -13.40 12.12 12.60
N ALA A 331 -14.07 11.75 11.50
CA ALA A 331 -13.41 11.33 10.28
C ALA A 331 -13.96 12.06 9.06
N SER A 332 -13.08 12.42 8.13
CA SER A 332 -13.39 13.11 6.86
C SER A 332 -12.95 12.27 5.66
N GLY A 333 -13.28 12.77 4.46
CA GLY A 333 -13.00 12.04 3.21
C GLY A 333 -13.69 10.68 3.18
N VAL A 334 -14.90 10.62 3.75
CA VAL A 334 -15.64 9.37 3.89
C VAL A 334 -16.06 8.86 2.51
N HIS A 335 -15.75 7.59 2.27
CA HIS A 335 -16.12 6.89 1.06
C HIS A 335 -17.06 5.73 1.42
N TRP A 336 -18.33 5.88 1.05
CA TRP A 336 -19.37 4.87 1.25
C TRP A 336 -19.38 3.87 0.08
N LEU A 337 -19.26 2.58 0.40
CA LEU A 337 -19.42 1.48 -0.56
C LEU A 337 -20.89 1.05 -0.64
N THR A 338 -21.63 1.19 0.45
CA THR A 338 -23.09 1.07 0.52
C THR A 338 -23.78 2.40 0.30
N ASP A 339 -25.10 2.43 0.36
CA ASP A 339 -25.83 3.71 0.35
C ASP A 339 -25.41 4.56 1.55
N ARG A 340 -25.24 5.86 1.28
CA ARG A 340 -24.94 6.82 2.33
C ARG A 340 -26.14 6.87 3.29
N PRO A 341 -25.94 6.62 4.58
CA PRO A 341 -27.01 6.74 5.55
C PRO A 341 -27.48 8.19 5.67
N THR A 342 -28.80 8.39 5.81
CA THR A 342 -29.43 9.70 6.00
C THR A 342 -29.48 10.14 7.46
N GLY A 343 -29.17 9.23 8.39
CA GLY A 343 -29.13 9.48 9.82
C GLY A 343 -28.13 8.56 10.53
N PRO A 344 -28.11 8.56 11.86
CA PRO A 344 -27.21 7.71 12.64
C PRO A 344 -27.43 6.23 12.36
N ILE A 345 -26.33 5.48 12.23
CA ILE A 345 -26.37 4.02 12.06
C ILE A 345 -25.49 3.31 13.09
N ARG A 346 -25.86 2.07 13.40
CA ARG A 346 -25.05 1.15 14.22
C ARG A 346 -24.15 0.31 13.33
N ALA A 347 -22.86 0.26 13.66
CA ALA A 347 -21.86 -0.50 12.92
C ALA A 347 -20.69 -0.88 13.83
N HIS A 348 -19.81 -1.75 13.34
CA HIS A 348 -18.50 -1.97 13.94
C HIS A 348 -17.47 -1.08 13.23
N VAL A 349 -16.61 -0.40 13.98
CA VAL A 349 -15.61 0.51 13.43
C VAL A 349 -14.22 0.04 13.82
N ARG A 350 -13.37 -0.15 12.81
CA ARG A 350 -11.96 -0.51 12.99
C ARG A 350 -11.11 0.73 12.73
N VAL A 351 -10.35 1.17 13.75
CA VAL A 351 -9.53 2.41 13.70
C VAL A 351 -8.06 2.15 13.33
N ARG A 352 -7.65 0.89 13.32
CA ARG A 352 -6.34 0.41 12.84
C ARG A 352 -6.50 -1.01 12.33
N TYR A 353 -5.71 -1.39 11.33
CA TYR A 353 -5.77 -2.73 10.73
C TYR A 353 -5.70 -3.88 11.76
N ASN A 354 -4.76 -3.81 12.69
CA ASN A 354 -4.54 -4.85 13.72
C ASN A 354 -5.49 -4.73 14.93
N HIS A 355 -6.46 -3.81 14.93
CA HIS A 355 -7.43 -3.69 16.01
C HIS A 355 -8.69 -4.51 15.70
N ALA A 356 -9.32 -5.02 16.76
CA ALA A 356 -10.69 -5.49 16.65
C ALA A 356 -11.61 -4.33 16.23
N ALA A 357 -12.61 -4.63 15.42
CA ALA A 357 -13.64 -3.63 15.11
C ALA A 357 -14.57 -3.49 16.32
N ALA A 358 -14.78 -2.27 16.80
CA ALA A 358 -15.55 -1.99 18.00
C ALA A 358 -16.96 -1.49 17.66
N PRO A 359 -18.01 -1.88 18.41
CA PRO A 359 -19.36 -1.39 18.18
C PRO A 359 -19.45 0.12 18.42
N ALA A 360 -20.09 0.83 17.49
CA ALA A 360 -20.19 2.28 17.49
C ALA A 360 -21.43 2.78 16.76
N THR A 361 -21.82 4.02 17.09
CA THR A 361 -22.81 4.80 16.35
C THR A 361 -22.07 5.77 15.42
N ILE A 362 -22.36 5.69 14.13
CA ILE A 362 -21.82 6.58 13.11
C ILE A 362 -22.90 7.59 12.74
N THR A 363 -22.60 8.88 12.92
CA THR A 363 -23.48 9.99 12.58
C THR A 363 -22.87 10.79 11.42
N PRO A 364 -23.46 10.74 10.22
CA PRO A 364 -23.06 11.58 9.10
C PRO A 364 -23.26 13.06 9.40
N SER A 365 -22.36 13.93 8.95
CA SER A 365 -22.57 15.37 8.99
C SER A 365 -23.80 15.74 8.16
N ALA A 366 -24.66 16.59 8.73
CA ALA A 366 -25.85 17.13 8.06
C ALA A 366 -25.50 18.17 6.98
N ALA A 367 -24.33 18.79 7.09
CA ALA A 367 -23.85 19.75 6.10
C ALA A 367 -23.23 19.00 4.91
N ARG A 368 -23.54 19.46 3.68
CA ARG A 368 -22.70 19.20 2.52
C ARG A 368 -21.40 19.98 2.69
N GLU A 369 -20.53 19.51 3.57
CA GLU A 369 -19.12 19.92 3.62
C GLU A 369 -18.46 19.57 2.27
N SER A 370 -17.33 20.21 1.95
CA SER A 370 -16.57 19.92 0.72
C SER A 370 -16.12 18.44 0.64
N THR A 371 -16.05 17.77 1.79
CA THR A 371 -15.79 16.34 1.92
C THR A 371 -16.80 15.72 2.89
N ASP A 372 -17.34 14.54 2.55
CA ASP A 372 -18.20 13.79 3.47
C ASP A 372 -17.45 13.50 4.78
N ALA A 373 -18.08 13.87 5.90
CA ALA A 373 -17.56 13.70 7.24
C ALA A 373 -18.55 12.95 8.13
N VAL A 374 -18.03 12.23 9.11
CA VAL A 374 -18.80 11.51 10.13
C VAL A 374 -18.23 11.77 11.52
N THR A 375 -19.11 11.72 12.50
CA THR A 375 -18.72 11.53 13.91
C THR A 375 -19.00 10.07 14.27
N VAL A 376 -18.02 9.41 14.86
CA VAL A 376 -18.16 8.03 15.37
C VAL A 376 -18.10 8.09 16.88
N ARG A 377 -19.07 7.50 17.56
CA ARG A 377 -19.07 7.32 19.02
C ARG A 377 -19.10 5.84 19.34
N PHE A 378 -18.05 5.36 20.01
CA PHE A 378 -17.93 3.97 20.43
C PHE A 378 -18.77 3.71 21.69
N ASP A 379 -19.14 2.45 21.89
CA ASP A 379 -19.83 2.03 23.11
C ASP A 379 -18.86 1.98 24.30
N GLU A 380 -17.61 1.60 24.03
CA GLU A 380 -16.51 1.57 24.99
C GLU A 380 -15.31 2.39 24.49
N PRO A 381 -14.54 3.04 25.38
CA PRO A 381 -13.37 3.81 24.98
C PRO A 381 -12.36 3.00 24.17
N GLN A 382 -11.91 3.55 23.04
CA GLN A 382 -10.96 2.91 22.15
C GLN A 382 -9.54 3.44 22.36
N TRP A 383 -8.59 2.51 22.33
CA TRP A 383 -7.18 2.79 22.50
C TRP A 383 -6.54 3.38 21.25
N ALA A 384 -5.80 4.47 21.44
CA ALA A 384 -4.87 5.04 20.47
C ALA A 384 -5.49 5.32 19.09
N VAL A 385 -6.60 6.05 19.08
CA VAL A 385 -7.17 6.61 17.85
C VAL A 385 -6.22 7.71 17.34
N ALA A 386 -5.53 7.44 16.24
CA ALA A 386 -4.51 8.32 15.69
C ALA A 386 -5.04 9.09 14.46
N PRO A 387 -4.93 10.43 14.43
CA PRO A 387 -5.17 11.22 13.22
C PRO A 387 -4.38 10.68 12.01
N GLY A 388 -4.98 10.69 10.83
CA GLY A 388 -4.38 10.18 9.59
C GLY A 388 -4.56 8.67 9.36
N GLN A 389 -4.90 7.88 10.40
CA GLN A 389 -5.31 6.49 10.21
C GLN A 389 -6.71 6.42 9.60
N ALA A 390 -7.08 5.25 9.09
CA ALA A 390 -8.42 5.01 8.57
C ALA A 390 -9.37 4.52 9.66
N ALA A 391 -10.60 5.01 9.64
CA ALA A 391 -11.73 4.43 10.35
C ALA A 391 -12.62 3.71 9.34
N VAL A 392 -12.66 2.38 9.38
CA VAL A 392 -13.42 1.54 8.44
C VAL A 392 -14.65 0.97 9.13
N PHE A 393 -15.79 1.03 8.44
CA PHE A 393 -17.12 0.74 8.97
C PHE A 393 -17.64 -0.59 8.45
N TYR A 394 -18.12 -1.44 9.35
CA TYR A 394 -18.55 -2.80 9.06
C TYR A 394 -19.97 -3.08 9.57
N GLY A 395 -20.79 -3.67 8.71
CA GLY A 395 -22.10 -4.24 9.05
C GLY A 395 -22.04 -5.75 8.93
N GLY A 396 -21.74 -6.45 10.03
CA GLY A 396 -21.38 -7.87 9.98
C GLY A 396 -20.08 -8.07 9.20
N ASP A 397 -20.12 -8.89 8.16
CA ASP A 397 -18.98 -9.12 7.25
C ASP A 397 -18.95 -8.14 6.05
N VAL A 398 -19.90 -7.20 5.95
CA VAL A 398 -19.96 -6.21 4.87
C VAL A 398 -19.19 -4.95 5.24
N VAL A 399 -18.34 -4.46 4.33
CA VAL A 399 -17.69 -3.15 4.44
C VAL A 399 -18.66 -2.07 3.97
N LEU A 400 -19.14 -1.23 4.89
CA LEU A 400 -20.05 -0.14 4.58
C LEU A 400 -19.32 1.04 3.92
N GLY A 401 -18.07 1.27 4.34
CA GLY A 401 -17.24 2.36 3.87
C GLY A 401 -16.10 2.66 4.84
N GLY A 402 -15.50 3.83 4.73
CA GLY A 402 -14.51 4.31 5.70
C GLY A 402 -14.09 5.74 5.41
N GLY A 403 -13.34 6.33 6.35
CA GLY A 403 -12.80 7.68 6.24
C GLY A 403 -11.46 7.82 6.94
N TRP A 404 -10.87 9.01 6.85
CA TRP A 404 -9.61 9.37 7.48
C TRP A 404 -9.89 10.05 8.81
N ILE A 405 -9.27 9.56 9.88
CA ILE A 405 -9.44 10.11 11.22
C ILE A 405 -8.83 11.52 11.25
N ASP A 406 -9.64 12.52 11.57
CA ASP A 406 -9.20 13.90 11.70
C ASP A 406 -8.67 14.12 13.12
N SER A 407 -9.48 13.74 14.11
CA SER A 407 -9.15 13.89 15.53
C SER A 407 -9.94 12.89 16.38
N PRO A 408 -9.36 12.42 17.50
CA PRO A 408 -10.15 11.87 18.60
C PRO A 408 -11.01 12.98 19.22
N LEU A 409 -12.15 12.60 19.78
CA LEU A 409 -13.06 13.49 20.49
C LEU A 409 -13.20 13.00 21.93
N SER A 410 -13.11 13.93 22.87
CA SER A 410 -13.29 13.68 24.31
C SER A 410 -14.74 13.36 24.66
#